data_AF-A0A3D2S696-F1
#
_entry.id   AF-A0A3D2S696-F1
#
_cell.length_a   1.000
_cell.length_b   1.000
_cell.length_c   1.000
_cell.angle_alpha   90.00
_cell.angle_beta   90.00
_cell.angle_gamma   90.00
#
_symmetry.space_group_name_H-M   'P 1'
#
loop_
_entity.id
_entity.type
_entity.pdbx_description
1 polymer ?
#
loop_
_entity_poly.entity_id
_entity_poly.type
_entity_poly.pdbx_seq_one_letter_code
_entity_poly.pdbx_strand_id
1 'polypeptide(L)'
;KSGRLSEAKIFIDDTPALNIFELRAKCRRLKTQHDIQMIVIDYLQLMTAGDNNRNGNREQEISSISRALKSIAKELNVPILALSQLSRKVEDRGTTKKPMLSDLRESGAIEQDADMVIFLYRPEYYNLDQDEEGNSTKGLAQVIIAKHRNGSLDTVNLRFIGQYIKFADLDEFNMPAMSPLSEHIQDNTATITRGSKMNEMKDEDDDRPPF
;
A
#
# COMPACT_ATOMS: atom_id res chain seq x y z
N LYS A 1 -20.04 11.25 -3.55
CA LYS A 1 -19.44 10.19 -2.70
C LYS A 1 -19.10 10.64 -1.26
N SER A 2 -19.29 11.91 -0.88
CA SER A 2 -18.95 12.42 0.48
C SER A 2 -19.90 11.93 1.61
N GLY A 3 -21.18 11.65 1.32
CA GLY A 3 -22.17 11.24 2.34
C GLY A 3 -21.95 9.88 3.01
N ARG A 4 -21.26 8.94 2.34
CA ARG A 4 -21.01 7.60 2.93
C ARG A 4 -19.99 7.62 4.07
N LEU A 5 -19.07 8.59 4.08
CA LEU A 5 -18.06 8.69 5.14
C LEU A 5 -18.62 9.40 6.37
N SER A 6 -19.50 10.39 6.18
CA SER A 6 -20.16 11.10 7.29
C SER A 6 -21.13 10.23 8.08
N GLU A 7 -21.70 9.21 7.43
CA GLU A 7 -22.61 8.24 8.07
C GLU A 7 -21.87 7.04 8.67
N ALA A 8 -20.58 6.88 8.37
CA ALA A 8 -19.79 5.76 8.88
C ALA A 8 -19.50 5.96 10.38
N LYS A 9 -19.73 4.91 11.18
CA LYS A 9 -19.43 4.89 12.62
C LYS A 9 -17.92 4.74 12.87
N ILE A 10 -17.17 5.76 12.49
CA ILE A 10 -15.71 5.84 12.65
C ILE A 10 -15.44 6.87 13.75
N PHE A 11 -14.75 6.44 14.80
CA PHE A 11 -14.31 7.31 15.89
C PHE A 11 -12.81 7.54 15.74
N ILE A 12 -12.41 8.81 15.66
CA ILE A 12 -11.01 9.20 15.50
C ILE A 12 -10.57 9.87 16.80
N ASP A 13 -9.41 9.44 17.30
CA ASP A 13 -8.75 10.05 18.46
C ASP A 13 -7.31 10.38 18.04
N ASP A 14 -7.01 11.66 17.95
CA ASP A 14 -5.72 12.21 17.49
C ASP A 14 -4.82 12.63 18.66
N THR A 15 -5.15 12.22 19.90
CA THR A 15 -4.35 12.51 21.09
C THR A 15 -2.92 11.96 20.91
N PRO A 16 -1.87 12.80 20.92
CA PRO A 16 -0.50 12.35 20.74
C PRO A 16 0.02 11.60 21.97
N ALA A 17 1.01 10.72 21.76
CA ALA A 17 1.76 10.02 22.83
C ALA A 17 0.90 9.24 23.83
N LEU A 18 -0.25 8.74 23.38
CA LEU A 18 -1.23 8.08 24.21
C LEU A 18 -0.65 6.84 24.91
N ASN A 19 -0.78 6.79 26.23
CA ASN A 19 -0.31 5.65 26.99
C ASN A 19 -1.29 4.47 26.92
N ILE A 20 -0.81 3.27 27.23
CA ILE A 20 -1.61 2.03 27.11
C ILE A 20 -2.83 2.00 28.05
N PHE A 21 -2.76 2.64 29.22
CA PHE A 21 -3.86 2.68 30.18
C PHE A 21 -5.00 3.56 29.69
N GLU A 22 -4.67 4.72 29.13
CA GLU A 22 -5.60 5.63 28.47
C GLU A 22 -6.25 4.96 27.27
N LEU A 23 -5.46 4.25 26.44
CA LEU A 23 -6.00 3.50 25.29
C LEU A 23 -7.07 2.53 25.75
N ARG A 24 -6.76 1.73 26.78
CA ARG A 24 -7.68 0.74 27.33
C ARG A 24 -8.96 1.39 27.86
N ALA A 25 -8.84 2.48 28.62
CA ALA A 25 -9.99 3.19 29.17
C ALA A 25 -10.90 3.74 28.06
N LYS A 26 -10.31 4.36 27.03
CA LYS A 26 -11.03 4.89 25.87
C LYS A 26 -11.70 3.78 25.07
N CYS A 27 -10.99 2.68 24.78
CA CYS A 27 -11.54 1.54 24.04
C CYS A 27 -12.71 0.88 24.80
N ARG A 28 -12.59 0.69 26.12
CA ARG A 28 -13.69 0.19 26.97
C ARG A 28 -14.91 1.10 26.89
N ARG A 29 -14.72 2.41 27.05
CA ARG A 29 -15.81 3.39 26.97
C ARG A 29 -16.52 3.32 25.62
N LEU A 30 -15.77 3.30 24.53
CA LEU A 30 -16.32 3.20 23.17
C LEU A 30 -17.02 1.86 22.92
N LYS A 31 -16.50 0.74 23.44
CA LYS A 31 -17.15 -0.57 23.37
C LYS A 31 -18.50 -0.55 24.10
N THR A 32 -18.58 0.05 25.28
CA THR A 32 -19.85 0.14 26.02
C THR A 32 -20.85 1.10 25.36
N GLN A 33 -20.39 2.25 24.84
CA GLN A 33 -21.28 3.29 24.29
C GLN A 33 -21.73 3.00 22.86
N HIS A 34 -20.88 2.37 22.05
CA HIS A 34 -21.08 2.26 20.60
C HIS A 34 -20.85 0.84 20.05
N ASP A 35 -20.47 -0.12 20.90
CA ASP A 35 -20.16 -1.49 20.51
C ASP A 35 -19.15 -1.58 19.35
N ILE A 36 -17.97 -0.95 19.51
CA ILE A 36 -16.92 -0.98 18.49
C ILE A 36 -16.53 -2.42 18.11
N GLN A 37 -16.27 -2.64 16.82
CA GLN A 37 -15.98 -3.96 16.24
C GLN A 37 -14.54 -4.09 15.73
N MET A 38 -13.77 -3.00 15.72
CA MET A 38 -12.36 -2.99 15.33
C MET A 38 -11.66 -1.81 15.99
N ILE A 39 -10.37 -1.98 16.31
CA ILE A 39 -9.48 -0.91 16.75
C ILE A 39 -8.31 -0.84 15.77
N VAL A 40 -7.98 0.37 15.31
CA VAL A 40 -6.81 0.63 14.47
C VAL A 40 -5.88 1.58 15.21
N ILE A 41 -4.59 1.26 15.24
CA ILE A 41 -3.55 2.06 15.92
C ILE A 41 -2.46 2.43 14.91
N ASP A 42 -2.29 3.73 14.68
CA ASP A 42 -1.26 4.30 13.83
C ASP A 42 -0.33 5.21 14.67
N TYR A 43 0.87 4.79 15.05
CA TYR A 43 1.46 3.44 14.96
C TYR A 43 2.12 3.11 16.31
N LEU A 44 2.45 1.83 16.57
CA LEU A 44 2.85 1.33 17.89
C LEU A 44 3.99 2.12 18.55
N GLN A 45 4.95 2.58 17.76
CA GLN A 45 6.12 3.30 18.24
C GLN A 45 5.79 4.73 18.73
N LEU A 46 4.58 5.25 18.53
CA LEU A 46 4.18 6.52 19.15
C LEU A 46 3.57 6.33 20.55
N MET A 47 3.31 5.09 20.95
CA MET A 47 2.79 4.79 22.28
C MET A 47 3.90 4.76 23.33
N THR A 48 3.54 5.17 24.54
CA THR A 48 4.41 5.11 25.72
C THR A 48 3.88 4.09 26.73
N ALA A 49 4.76 3.33 27.38
CA ALA A 49 4.35 2.39 28.43
C ALA A 49 4.18 3.05 29.82
N GLY A 50 4.47 4.36 29.96
CA GLY A 50 4.29 5.16 31.17
C GLY A 50 5.44 6.16 31.43
N ASP A 51 5.21 7.14 32.32
CA ASP A 51 6.07 8.31 32.54
C ASP A 51 7.45 8.03 33.19
N ASN A 52 7.70 6.82 33.70
CA ASN A 52 8.84 6.56 34.59
C ASN A 52 10.09 5.98 33.92
N ASN A 53 10.15 5.86 32.60
CA ASN A 53 11.24 5.12 31.95
C ASN A 53 12.14 5.98 31.05
N ARG A 54 12.76 7.00 31.65
CA ARG A 54 13.82 7.80 30.96
C ARG A 54 15.08 6.98 30.60
N ASN A 55 15.21 5.75 31.11
CA ASN A 55 16.34 4.82 30.85
C ASN A 55 15.90 3.42 30.38
N GLY A 56 14.66 3.25 29.93
CA GLY A 56 14.13 1.95 29.52
C GLY A 56 14.69 1.44 28.20
N ASN A 57 15.01 0.15 28.10
CA ASN A 57 15.24 -0.49 26.81
C ASN A 57 13.94 -0.42 25.99
N ARG A 58 13.97 0.31 24.87
CA ARG A 58 12.83 0.50 23.97
C ARG A 58 12.19 -0.82 23.53
N GLU A 59 12.99 -1.87 23.37
CA GLU A 59 12.53 -3.21 23.07
C GLU A 59 11.57 -3.75 24.15
N GLN A 60 11.88 -3.51 25.43
CA GLN A 60 11.07 -3.94 26.57
C GLN A 60 9.76 -3.15 26.65
N GLU A 61 9.80 -1.87 26.27
CA GLU A 61 8.61 -1.02 26.18
C GLU A 61 7.66 -1.54 25.11
N ILE A 62 8.15 -1.75 23.89
CA ILE A 62 7.34 -2.26 22.79
C ILE A 62 6.81 -3.67 23.10
N SER A 63 7.62 -4.49 23.76
CA SER A 63 7.17 -5.80 24.24
C SER A 63 6.02 -5.71 25.24
N SER A 64 6.03 -4.70 26.11
CA SER A 64 4.96 -4.49 27.09
C SER A 64 3.69 -3.96 26.43
N ILE A 65 3.84 -3.05 25.46
CA ILE A 65 2.72 -2.52 24.64
C ILE A 65 2.07 -3.67 23.86
N SER A 66 2.86 -4.50 23.16
CA SER A 66 2.37 -5.66 22.40
C SER A 66 1.51 -6.60 23.23
N ARG A 67 2.01 -7.03 24.40
CA ARG A 67 1.26 -7.89 25.34
C ARG A 67 -0.03 -7.23 25.83
N ALA A 68 0.04 -5.94 26.17
CA ALA A 68 -1.12 -5.21 26.65
C ALA A 68 -2.19 -5.07 25.57
N LEU A 69 -1.82 -4.80 24.31
CA LEU A 69 -2.74 -4.79 23.19
C LEU A 69 -3.41 -6.15 22.98
N LYS A 70 -2.65 -7.25 23.05
CA LYS A 70 -3.21 -8.60 22.99
C LYS A 70 -4.21 -8.86 24.12
N SER A 71 -3.93 -8.35 25.32
CA SER A 71 -4.87 -8.42 26.45
C SER A 71 -6.14 -7.62 26.20
N ILE A 72 -6.03 -6.38 25.68
CA ILE A 72 -7.18 -5.53 25.33
C ILE A 72 -8.04 -6.20 24.25
N ALA A 73 -7.42 -6.76 23.21
CA ALA A 73 -8.13 -7.46 22.12
C ALA A 73 -8.97 -8.62 22.65
N LYS A 74 -8.39 -9.45 23.53
CA LYS A 74 -9.07 -10.58 24.17
C LYS A 74 -10.18 -10.13 25.12
N GLU A 75 -9.92 -9.09 25.90
CA GLU A 75 -10.87 -8.59 26.88
C GLU A 75 -12.10 -7.97 26.23
N LEU A 76 -11.91 -7.13 25.21
CA LEU A 76 -12.99 -6.48 24.48
C LEU A 76 -13.62 -7.39 23.42
N ASN A 77 -13.01 -8.54 23.14
CA ASN A 77 -13.35 -9.44 22.05
C ASN A 77 -13.45 -8.71 20.69
N VAL A 78 -12.43 -7.92 20.38
CA VAL A 78 -12.37 -7.06 19.18
C VAL A 78 -10.99 -7.19 18.52
N PRO A 79 -10.93 -7.34 17.18
CA PRO A 79 -9.65 -7.32 16.46
C PRO A 79 -8.97 -5.95 16.58
N ILE A 80 -7.65 -5.98 16.84
CA ILE A 80 -6.80 -4.80 16.87
C ILE A 80 -5.82 -4.90 15.70
N LEU A 81 -5.88 -3.92 14.79
CA LEU A 81 -4.91 -3.70 13.74
C LEU A 81 -3.91 -2.63 14.21
N ALA A 82 -2.68 -3.05 14.47
CA ALA A 82 -1.62 -2.15 14.88
C ALA A 82 -0.59 -1.99 13.76
N LEU A 83 -0.34 -0.75 13.36
CA LEU A 83 0.71 -0.45 12.40
C LEU A 83 2.06 -0.43 13.12
N SER A 84 3.08 -1.01 12.50
CA SER A 84 4.45 -1.02 13.02
C SER A 84 5.41 -0.61 11.91
N GLN A 85 6.32 0.30 12.23
CA GLN A 85 7.45 0.59 11.36
C GLN A 85 8.49 -0.53 11.42
N LEU A 86 9.17 -0.74 10.30
CA LEU A 86 10.28 -1.69 10.18
C LEU A 86 11.61 -1.00 10.47
N SER A 87 12.59 -1.78 10.92
CA SER A 87 13.97 -1.31 11.02
C SER A 87 14.52 -0.97 9.64
N ARG A 88 15.41 0.04 9.55
CA ARG A 88 16.06 0.43 8.28
C ARG A 88 16.90 -0.67 7.65
N LYS A 89 17.23 -1.73 8.40
CA LYS A 89 17.99 -2.90 7.93
C LYS A 89 17.36 -3.60 6.72
N VAL A 90 16.05 -3.45 6.52
CA VAL A 90 15.38 -3.97 5.32
C VAL A 90 15.95 -3.35 4.03
N GLU A 91 16.42 -2.11 4.10
CA GLU A 91 16.98 -1.36 2.97
C GLU A 91 18.41 -1.80 2.60
N ASP A 92 19.15 -2.30 3.59
CA ASP A 92 20.51 -2.79 3.39
C ASP A 92 20.52 -4.19 2.72
N ARG A 93 19.34 -4.82 2.61
CA ARG A 93 19.19 -6.18 2.10
C ARG A 93 19.06 -6.21 0.57
N GLY A 94 20.20 -6.18 -0.11
CA GLY A 94 20.36 -6.63 -1.51
C GLY A 94 19.30 -6.14 -2.50
N THR A 95 19.01 -6.97 -3.52
CA THR A 95 18.20 -6.60 -4.70
C THR A 95 16.70 -6.62 -4.47
N THR A 96 16.17 -7.46 -3.56
CA THR A 96 14.71 -7.63 -3.42
C THR A 96 14.08 -6.76 -2.34
N LYS A 97 14.84 -6.36 -1.30
CA LYS A 97 14.36 -5.50 -0.20
C LYS A 97 12.99 -5.90 0.39
N LYS A 98 12.64 -7.18 0.30
CA LYS A 98 11.38 -7.70 0.82
C LYS A 98 11.44 -7.75 2.34
N PRO A 99 10.43 -7.20 3.05
CA PRO A 99 10.33 -7.31 4.50
C PRO A 99 10.24 -8.75 4.98
N MET A 100 10.80 -9.03 6.15
CA MET A 100 10.68 -10.30 6.84
C MET A 100 10.47 -10.10 8.35
N LEU A 101 10.10 -11.17 9.06
CA LEU A 101 9.82 -11.11 10.50
C LEU A 101 11.00 -10.54 11.31
N SER A 102 12.24 -10.84 10.90
CA SER A 102 13.44 -10.28 11.54
C SER A 102 13.60 -8.75 11.38
N ASP A 103 12.80 -8.09 10.54
CA ASP A 103 12.79 -6.63 10.43
C ASP A 103 11.97 -5.96 11.53
N LEU A 104 11.14 -6.74 12.22
CA LEU A 104 10.47 -6.35 13.47
C LEU A 104 11.39 -6.51 14.70
N ARG A 105 12.67 -6.89 14.52
CA ARG A 105 13.58 -7.35 15.58
C ARG A 105 13.89 -6.36 16.71
N GLU A 106 13.58 -5.07 16.55
CA GLU A 106 13.52 -4.14 17.71
C GLU A 106 12.36 -4.48 18.66
N SER A 107 11.59 -5.52 18.35
CA SER A 107 10.32 -5.89 18.95
C SER A 107 10.02 -7.37 18.74
N GLY A 108 10.94 -8.28 19.07
CA GLY A 108 10.71 -9.74 18.94
C GLY A 108 9.43 -10.24 19.65
N ALA A 109 8.95 -9.49 20.65
CA ALA A 109 7.66 -9.74 21.29
C ALA A 109 6.44 -9.48 20.37
N ILE A 110 6.50 -8.51 19.45
CA ILE A 110 5.42 -8.28 18.46
C ILE A 110 5.24 -9.54 17.62
N GLU A 111 6.35 -10.08 17.11
CA GLU A 111 6.31 -11.31 16.32
C GLU A 111 5.67 -12.42 17.14
N GLN A 112 6.03 -12.61 18.42
CA GLN A 112 5.50 -13.68 19.24
C GLN A 112 4.00 -13.48 19.57
N ASP A 113 3.60 -12.29 20.02
CA ASP A 113 2.26 -11.99 20.53
C ASP A 113 1.21 -11.88 19.42
N ALA A 114 1.59 -11.40 18.23
CA ALA A 114 0.67 -11.20 17.12
C ALA A 114 0.02 -12.52 16.67
N ASP A 115 -1.27 -12.46 16.34
CA ASP A 115 -1.96 -13.58 15.69
C ASP A 115 -1.64 -13.64 14.19
N MET A 116 -1.43 -12.48 13.57
CA MET A 116 -1.08 -12.34 12.17
C MET A 116 -0.06 -11.20 12.01
N VAL A 117 0.90 -11.38 11.10
CA VAL A 117 1.85 -10.33 10.70
C VAL A 117 1.74 -10.17 9.20
N ILE A 118 1.46 -8.94 8.76
CA ILE A 118 1.27 -8.57 7.37
C ILE A 118 2.30 -7.51 7.01
N PHE A 119 3.05 -7.73 5.93
CA PHE A 119 3.92 -6.72 5.33
C PHE A 119 3.32 -6.18 4.04
N LEU A 120 3.59 -4.90 3.79
CA LEU A 120 3.32 -4.27 2.50
C LEU A 120 4.64 -4.10 1.76
N TYR A 121 4.69 -4.56 0.52
CA TYR A 121 5.88 -4.44 -0.33
C TYR A 121 5.48 -3.93 -1.72
N ARG A 122 6.20 -2.94 -2.22
CA ARG A 122 5.96 -2.33 -3.54
C ARG A 122 7.26 -2.35 -4.34
N PRO A 123 7.41 -3.24 -5.34
CA PRO A 123 8.63 -3.29 -6.15
C PRO A 123 8.96 -1.95 -6.82
N GLU A 124 7.94 -1.26 -7.31
CA GLU A 124 8.06 0.08 -7.94
C GLU A 124 8.72 1.12 -7.01
N TYR A 125 8.53 1.01 -5.68
CA TYR A 125 9.20 1.91 -4.73
C TYR A 125 10.73 1.76 -4.74
N TYR A 126 11.22 0.60 -5.18
CA TYR A 126 12.63 0.26 -5.28
C TYR A 126 13.17 0.31 -6.72
N ASN A 127 12.42 0.89 -7.67
CA ASN A 127 12.73 0.92 -9.10
C ASN A 127 12.91 -0.48 -9.72
N LEU A 128 12.18 -1.48 -9.19
CA LEU A 128 12.14 -2.83 -9.72
C LEU A 128 10.95 -2.94 -10.67
N ASP A 129 11.11 -2.50 -11.92
CA ASP A 129 10.01 -2.34 -12.90
C ASP A 129 9.52 -3.66 -13.52
N GLN A 130 10.30 -4.73 -13.39
CA GLN A 130 9.98 -6.07 -13.87
C GLN A 130 10.17 -7.11 -12.76
N ASP A 131 9.30 -8.11 -12.74
CA ASP A 131 9.46 -9.29 -11.89
C ASP A 131 10.41 -10.34 -12.51
N GLU A 132 10.61 -11.45 -11.81
CA GLU A 132 11.48 -12.55 -12.27
C GLU A 132 10.97 -13.22 -13.56
N GLU A 133 9.70 -13.03 -13.90
CA GLU A 133 9.02 -13.58 -15.09
C GLU A 133 8.92 -12.55 -16.23
N GLY A 134 9.43 -11.32 -16.03
CA GLY A 134 9.43 -10.25 -17.02
C GLY A 134 8.14 -9.43 -17.07
N ASN A 135 7.19 -9.63 -16.16
CA ASN A 135 5.95 -8.84 -16.10
C ASN A 135 6.22 -7.47 -15.45
N SER A 136 5.44 -6.47 -15.86
CA SER A 136 5.54 -5.14 -15.25
C SER A 136 5.02 -5.13 -13.82
N THR A 137 5.81 -4.60 -12.89
CA THR A 137 5.45 -4.42 -11.47
C THR A 137 4.80 -3.06 -11.19
N LYS A 138 4.52 -2.27 -12.23
CA LYS A 138 4.02 -0.90 -12.07
C LYS A 138 2.67 -0.88 -11.36
N GLY A 139 2.58 -0.16 -10.25
CA GLY A 139 1.40 -0.15 -9.39
C GLY A 139 1.14 -1.49 -8.70
N LEU A 140 2.04 -2.47 -8.73
CA LEU A 140 1.90 -3.71 -7.95
C LEU A 140 2.19 -3.42 -6.48
N ALA A 141 1.32 -3.90 -5.61
CA ALA A 141 1.57 -3.98 -4.17
C ALA A 141 1.32 -5.38 -3.67
N GLN A 142 2.28 -5.92 -2.94
CA GLN A 142 2.19 -7.25 -2.34
C GLN A 142 1.82 -7.11 -0.87
N VAL A 143 0.77 -7.81 -0.47
CA VAL A 143 0.35 -7.98 0.92
C VAL A 143 0.84 -9.36 1.37
N ILE A 144 1.94 -9.38 2.09
CA ILE A 144 2.65 -10.59 2.48
C ILE A 144 2.21 -11.00 3.87
N ILE A 145 1.49 -12.11 4.00
CA ILE A 145 1.11 -12.70 5.28
C ILE A 145 2.30 -13.53 5.77
N ALA A 146 3.20 -12.88 6.53
CA ALA A 146 4.43 -13.48 7.02
C ALA A 146 4.26 -14.33 8.28
N LYS A 147 3.16 -14.13 9.01
CA LYS A 147 2.76 -14.98 10.13
C LYS A 147 1.25 -15.11 10.15
N HIS A 148 0.75 -16.31 10.39
CA HIS A 148 -0.66 -16.55 10.69
C HIS A 148 -0.79 -17.72 11.68
N ARG A 149 -1.32 -17.47 12.88
CA ARG A 149 -1.51 -18.53 13.90
C ARG A 149 -2.54 -19.60 13.52
N ASN A 150 -3.50 -19.26 12.64
CA ASN A 150 -4.68 -20.09 12.35
C ASN A 150 -4.84 -20.38 10.84
N GLY A 151 -3.80 -20.22 10.03
CA GLY A 151 -3.91 -20.37 8.58
C GLY A 151 -2.56 -20.43 7.88
N SER A 152 -2.59 -20.50 6.55
CA SER A 152 -1.40 -20.52 5.71
C SER A 152 -0.76 -19.15 5.59
N LEU A 153 0.55 -19.15 5.32
CA LEU A 153 1.24 -17.98 4.80
C LEU A 153 0.86 -17.82 3.34
N ASP A 154 0.68 -16.58 2.89
CA ASP A 154 0.33 -16.28 1.51
C ASP A 154 0.81 -14.86 1.14
N THR A 155 0.92 -14.59 -0.15
CA THR A 155 1.18 -13.25 -0.67
C THR A 155 0.07 -12.86 -1.63
N VAL A 156 -0.74 -11.89 -1.21
CA VAL A 156 -1.84 -11.38 -2.03
C VAL A 156 -1.35 -10.19 -2.83
N ASN A 157 -1.47 -10.27 -4.15
CA ASN A 157 -1.13 -9.16 -5.04
C ASN A 157 -2.33 -8.23 -5.20
N LEU A 158 -2.11 -6.93 -4.96
CA LEU A 158 -3.07 -5.85 -5.13
C LEU A 158 -2.53 -4.81 -6.11
N ARG A 159 -3.42 -3.95 -6.61
CA ARG A 159 -3.06 -2.74 -7.34
C ARG A 159 -2.98 -1.56 -6.37
N PHE A 160 -1.86 -0.84 -6.37
CA PHE A 160 -1.71 0.43 -5.68
C PHE A 160 -1.74 1.60 -6.67
N ILE A 161 -2.69 2.51 -6.46
CA ILE A 161 -2.90 3.70 -7.28
C ILE A 161 -2.37 4.91 -6.50
N GLY A 162 -1.10 5.26 -6.75
CA GLY A 162 -0.37 6.27 -5.97
C GLY A 162 -1.05 7.65 -5.92
N GLN A 163 -1.63 8.09 -7.03
CA GLN A 163 -2.35 9.38 -7.12
C GLN A 163 -3.54 9.51 -6.13
N TYR A 164 -4.09 8.39 -5.65
CA TYR A 164 -5.22 8.37 -4.73
C TYR A 164 -4.89 7.71 -3.38
N ILE A 165 -3.66 7.22 -3.19
CA ILE A 165 -3.26 6.41 -2.02
C ILE A 165 -4.27 5.28 -1.80
N LYS A 166 -4.64 4.59 -2.90
CA LYS A 166 -5.71 3.58 -2.91
C LYS A 166 -5.15 2.22 -3.27
N PHE A 167 -5.53 1.21 -2.49
CA PHE A 167 -5.42 -0.19 -2.87
C PHE A 167 -6.71 -0.64 -3.56
N ALA A 168 -6.58 -1.44 -4.62
CA ALA A 168 -7.68 -2.04 -5.36
C ALA A 168 -7.32 -3.50 -5.70
N ASP A 169 -8.35 -4.30 -5.99
CA ASP A 169 -8.14 -5.67 -6.44
C ASP A 169 -7.35 -5.67 -7.75
N LEU A 170 -6.51 -6.69 -7.93
CA LEU A 170 -5.67 -6.79 -9.12
C LEU A 170 -6.51 -6.90 -10.40
N ASP A 171 -7.66 -7.56 -10.30
CA ASP A 171 -8.57 -7.88 -11.41
C ASP A 171 -9.60 -6.77 -11.71
N GLU A 172 -9.89 -5.88 -10.75
CA GLU A 172 -10.89 -4.80 -10.92
C GLU A 172 -10.50 -3.76 -11.99
N PHE A 173 -9.27 -3.81 -12.50
CA PHE A 173 -8.75 -2.90 -13.52
C PHE A 173 -8.40 -3.59 -14.84
N ASN A 174 -9.05 -4.71 -15.18
CA ASN A 174 -9.17 -5.13 -16.57
C ASN A 174 -10.17 -4.19 -17.30
N MET A 175 -9.86 -2.88 -17.33
CA MET A 175 -10.38 -2.05 -18.41
C MET A 175 -9.95 -2.75 -19.69
N PRO A 176 -10.84 -3.00 -20.67
CA PRO A 176 -10.36 -3.44 -21.97
C PRO A 176 -9.33 -2.40 -22.34
N ALA A 177 -8.08 -2.84 -22.57
CA ALA A 177 -7.13 -2.02 -23.28
C ALA A 177 -7.95 -1.46 -24.45
N MET A 178 -8.12 -0.13 -24.52
CA MET A 178 -8.49 0.44 -25.79
C MET A 178 -7.42 -0.10 -26.72
N SER A 179 -7.78 -1.09 -27.53
CA SER A 179 -6.97 -1.47 -28.66
C SER A 179 -6.59 -0.14 -29.32
N PRO A 180 -5.30 0.10 -29.60
CA PRO A 180 -4.97 1.24 -30.44
C PRO A 180 -5.89 1.12 -31.64
N LEU A 181 -6.63 2.18 -31.95
CA LEU A 181 -7.49 2.25 -33.11
C LEU A 181 -6.56 2.26 -34.34
N SER A 182 -5.96 1.11 -34.64
CA SER A 182 -5.20 0.86 -35.84
C SER A 182 -6.09 0.03 -36.76
N GLU A 183 -6.39 0.66 -37.90
CA GLU A 183 -6.82 0.05 -39.15
C GLU A 183 -8.26 -0.46 -39.22
N HIS A 184 -9.18 0.46 -39.51
CA HIS A 184 -10.31 0.17 -40.41
C HIS A 184 -10.36 1.23 -41.52
N ILE A 185 -9.58 1.00 -42.58
CA ILE A 185 -9.99 1.40 -43.92
C ILE A 185 -9.83 0.15 -44.81
N GLN A 186 -10.90 -0.63 -44.89
CA GLN A 186 -11.08 -1.54 -46.02
C GLN A 186 -11.55 -0.69 -47.19
N ASP A 187 -10.69 -0.56 -48.18
CA ASP A 187 -11.00 -0.01 -49.49
C ASP A 187 -12.23 -0.69 -50.08
N ASN A 188 -13.31 0.07 -50.21
CA ASN A 188 -14.36 -0.26 -51.17
C ASN A 188 -14.82 1.01 -51.89
N THR A 189 -14.20 1.22 -53.05
CA THR A 189 -14.68 1.95 -54.23
C THR A 189 -15.84 2.93 -54.05
N ALA A 190 -15.51 4.24 -54.02
CA ALA A 190 -16.11 5.32 -54.84
C ALA A 190 -15.97 6.69 -54.17
N THR A 191 -14.75 7.22 -54.04
CA THR A 191 -14.57 8.64 -53.74
C THR A 191 -13.40 9.21 -54.54
N ILE A 192 -13.73 10.01 -55.56
CA ILE A 192 -12.77 10.76 -56.37
C ILE A 192 -12.46 12.06 -55.60
N THR A 193 -11.23 12.19 -55.10
CA THR A 193 -10.76 13.45 -54.52
C THR A 193 -9.96 14.21 -55.57
N ARG A 194 -10.56 15.28 -56.14
CA ARG A 194 -9.87 16.25 -57.01
C ARG A 194 -8.94 17.13 -56.18
N GLY A 195 -7.65 17.17 -56.52
CA GLY A 195 -6.68 18.10 -55.95
C GLY A 195 -6.83 19.53 -56.50
N SER A 196 -6.61 20.53 -55.65
CA SER A 196 -6.71 21.96 -55.97
C SER A 196 -5.55 22.45 -56.85
N LYS A 197 -5.86 23.38 -57.77
CA LYS A 197 -4.96 24.04 -58.75
C LYS A 197 -3.92 25.00 -58.14
N MET A 198 -3.20 24.56 -57.12
CA MET A 198 -2.14 25.37 -56.49
C MET A 198 -0.78 24.66 -56.45
N ASN A 199 -0.67 23.48 -57.08
CA ASN A 199 0.57 22.71 -57.21
C ASN A 199 1.25 22.84 -58.60
N GLU A 200 0.78 23.75 -59.46
CA GLU A 200 1.45 24.06 -60.73
C GLU A 200 1.98 25.49 -60.71
N MET A 201 3.06 25.73 -59.97
CA MET A 201 4.06 26.72 -60.36
C MET A 201 5.41 26.03 -60.37
N LYS A 202 5.97 25.94 -61.58
CA LYS A 202 7.35 25.52 -61.86
C LYS A 202 8.30 26.54 -61.24
N ASP A 203 9.27 26.05 -60.48
CA ASP A 203 10.57 26.70 -60.39
C ASP A 203 11.53 25.85 -61.24
N GLU A 204 11.75 26.34 -62.46
CA GLU A 204 12.92 26.01 -63.28
C GLU A 204 14.14 26.76 -62.71
N ASP A 205 15.32 26.14 -62.85
CA ASP A 205 16.69 26.67 -62.75
C ASP A 205 17.53 25.88 -61.74
N ASP A 206 18.29 24.88 -62.19
CA ASP A 206 19.63 24.95 -62.79
C ASP A 206 20.71 24.95 -61.70
N ASP A 207 21.37 23.80 -61.51
CA ASP A 207 22.81 23.76 -61.24
C ASP A 207 23.34 22.32 -61.30
N ARG A 208 24.05 22.02 -62.38
CA ARG A 208 24.94 20.85 -62.47
C ARG A 208 26.26 21.20 -61.80
N PRO A 209 26.83 20.36 -60.91
CA PRO A 209 28.20 20.57 -60.47
C PRO A 209 29.19 20.12 -61.56
N PRO A 210 30.30 20.86 -61.76
CA PRO A 210 31.30 20.50 -62.76
C PRO A 210 32.27 19.43 -62.23
N PHE A 211 32.55 18.48 -63.12
CA PHE A 211 33.55 17.39 -63.08
C PHE A 211 33.15 16.11 -62.34
#